data_AF-A0A916ZS03-F1
#
_entry.id   AF-A0A916ZS03-F1
#
_cell.length_a   1.000
_cell.length_b   1.000
_cell.length_c   1.000
_cell.angle_alpha   90.00
_cell.angle_beta   90.00
_cell.angle_gamma   90.00
#
_symmetry.space_group_name_H-M   'P 1'
#
loop_
_entity.id
_entity.type
_entity.pdbx_description
1 polymer ?
#
loop_
_entity_poly.entity_id
_entity_poly.type
_entity_poly.pdbx_seq_one_letter_code
_entity_poly.pdbx_strand_id
1 'polypeptide(L)'
;MFLANEHRIDNVADAKAYIARIGETERVMREVAQVMRGQAAAGIVPPKMVFKPAREDAAKVITGRPFTAGPDSIVLADFRKKVAALEAPAADKAKLIADAEAALSGPFRRGFTTLFAALDEIEPKAKGNDGAWSLPNGAAYYDARLAQNTTTELTADQIHAIGLA
;
A
#
# COMPACT_ATOMS: atom_id res chain seq x y z
N MET A 1 0.41 8.94 -4.01
CA MET A 1 -0.54 7.81 -3.89
C MET A 1 -1.35 7.74 -5.17
N PHE A 2 -1.55 6.56 -5.80
CA PHE A 2 -2.23 6.44 -7.11
C PHE A 2 -3.60 7.11 -7.16
N LEU A 3 -4.48 6.87 -6.18
CA LEU A 3 -5.81 7.50 -6.14
C LEU A 3 -5.70 9.04 -6.18
N ALA A 4 -4.83 9.61 -5.34
CA ALA A 4 -4.64 11.06 -5.30
C ALA A 4 -4.01 11.61 -6.59
N ASN A 5 -3.01 10.91 -7.14
CA ASN A 5 -2.16 11.46 -8.20
C ASN A 5 -2.71 11.19 -9.61
N GLU A 6 -3.35 10.05 -9.83
CA GLU A 6 -3.68 9.56 -11.18
C GLU A 6 -5.19 9.54 -11.48
N HIS A 7 -6.04 9.37 -10.46
CA HIS A 7 -7.49 9.30 -10.69
C HIS A 7 -8.08 10.70 -10.88
N ARG A 8 -8.45 11.03 -12.13
CA ARG A 8 -9.16 12.25 -12.48
C ARG A 8 -10.61 12.22 -11.99
N ILE A 9 -11.17 13.40 -11.69
CA ILE A 9 -12.58 13.59 -11.41
C ILE A 9 -13.03 14.78 -12.27
N ASP A 10 -13.47 14.49 -13.48
CA ASP A 10 -13.91 15.50 -14.46
C ASP A 10 -15.42 15.71 -14.41
N ASN A 11 -16.17 14.73 -13.87
CA ASN A 11 -17.61 14.79 -13.68
C ASN A 11 -18.07 14.01 -12.41
N VAL A 12 -19.38 14.05 -12.12
CA VAL A 12 -19.99 13.38 -10.96
C VAL A 12 -19.84 11.85 -11.01
N ALA A 13 -19.87 11.24 -12.19
CA ALA A 13 -19.68 9.79 -12.32
C ALA A 13 -18.26 9.38 -11.95
N ASP A 14 -17.25 10.18 -12.33
CA ASP A 14 -15.86 9.94 -11.94
C ASP A 14 -15.68 10.06 -10.42
N ALA A 15 -16.33 11.04 -9.78
CA ALA A 15 -16.30 11.17 -8.32
C ALA A 15 -16.88 9.92 -7.64
N LYS A 16 -17.99 9.39 -8.16
CA LYS A 16 -18.59 8.14 -7.68
C LYS A 16 -17.66 6.93 -7.92
N ALA A 17 -16.98 6.87 -9.06
CA ALA A 17 -16.00 5.83 -9.35
C ALA A 17 -14.79 5.90 -8.39
N TYR A 18 -14.34 7.10 -8.04
CA TYR A 18 -13.31 7.30 -7.03
C TYR A 18 -13.76 6.77 -5.67
N ILE A 19 -14.97 7.13 -5.22
CA ILE A 19 -15.55 6.62 -3.95
C ILE A 19 -15.65 5.09 -3.97
N ALA A 20 -16.07 4.51 -5.09
CA ALA A 20 -16.13 3.06 -5.25
C ALA A 20 -14.74 2.41 -5.06
N ARG A 21 -13.68 3.00 -5.65
CA ARG A 21 -12.29 2.52 -5.44
C ARG A 21 -11.82 2.67 -3.98
N ILE A 22 -12.24 3.72 -3.26
CA ILE A 22 -12.00 3.82 -1.81
C ILE A 22 -12.67 2.62 -1.11
N GLY A 23 -13.93 2.32 -1.45
CA GLY A 23 -14.70 1.20 -0.90
C GLY A 23 -14.06 -0.18 -1.13
N GLU A 24 -13.43 -0.39 -2.28
CA GLU A 24 -12.78 -1.66 -2.63
C GLU A 24 -11.47 -1.94 -1.85
N THR A 25 -10.93 -0.94 -1.16
CA THR A 25 -9.68 -1.08 -0.39
C THR A 25 -9.76 -2.20 0.64
N GLU A 26 -10.93 -2.43 1.23
CA GLU A 26 -11.12 -3.50 2.21
C GLU A 26 -10.91 -4.89 1.59
N ARG A 27 -11.47 -5.12 0.41
CA ARG A 27 -11.31 -6.39 -0.31
C ARG A 27 -9.86 -6.60 -0.71
N VAL A 28 -9.23 -5.59 -1.31
CA VAL A 28 -7.83 -5.68 -1.76
C VAL A 28 -6.89 -5.93 -0.57
N MET A 29 -7.08 -5.24 0.56
CA MET A 29 -6.23 -5.44 1.73
C MET A 29 -6.42 -6.82 2.37
N ARG A 30 -7.62 -7.41 2.31
CA ARG A 30 -7.83 -8.81 2.68
C ARG A 30 -7.03 -9.75 1.78
N GLU A 31 -7.07 -9.56 0.47
CA GLU A 31 -6.32 -10.39 -0.49
C GLU A 31 -4.81 -10.27 -0.26
N VAL A 32 -4.30 -9.05 -0.09
CA VAL A 32 -2.89 -8.80 0.25
C VAL A 32 -2.51 -9.50 1.55
N ALA A 33 -3.31 -9.39 2.60
CA ALA A 33 -3.06 -10.07 3.87
C ALA A 33 -3.07 -11.61 3.73
N GLN A 34 -3.94 -12.17 2.89
CA GLN A 34 -3.94 -13.62 2.60
C GLN A 34 -2.65 -14.05 1.89
N VAL A 35 -2.19 -13.29 0.89
CA VAL A 35 -0.92 -13.56 0.21
C VAL A 35 0.24 -13.49 1.19
N MET A 36 0.30 -12.44 2.02
CA MET A 36 1.34 -12.29 3.04
C MET A 36 1.37 -13.49 4.01
N ARG A 37 0.20 -13.95 4.47
CA ARG A 37 0.10 -15.13 5.35
C ARG A 37 0.55 -16.41 4.64
N GLY A 38 0.17 -16.59 3.38
CA GLY A 38 0.61 -17.73 2.57
C GLY A 38 2.12 -17.77 2.37
N GLN A 39 2.73 -16.62 2.06
CA GLN A 39 4.19 -16.48 1.97
C GLN A 39 4.87 -16.80 3.30
N ALA A 40 4.37 -16.24 4.41
CA ALA A 40 4.93 -16.50 5.72
C ALA A 40 4.80 -17.99 6.11
N ALA A 41 3.70 -18.66 5.76
CA ALA A 41 3.53 -20.10 5.97
C ALA A 41 4.51 -20.94 5.14
N ALA A 42 4.90 -20.46 3.95
CA ALA A 42 5.95 -21.05 3.13
C ALA A 42 7.39 -20.72 3.58
N GLY A 43 7.56 -20.03 4.72
CA GLY A 43 8.87 -19.63 5.24
C GLY A 43 9.45 -18.38 4.55
N ILE A 44 8.67 -17.69 3.73
CA ILE A 44 9.04 -16.45 3.05
C ILE A 44 8.59 -15.29 3.94
N VAL A 45 9.50 -14.81 4.80
CA VAL A 45 9.25 -13.71 5.74
C VAL A 45 10.29 -12.63 5.50
N PRO A 46 9.91 -11.35 5.36
CA PRO A 46 10.88 -10.28 5.13
C PRO A 46 11.75 -10.03 6.38
N PRO A 47 12.90 -9.34 6.23
CA PRO A 47 13.79 -9.05 7.35
C PRO A 47 13.12 -8.17 8.40
N LYS A 48 13.45 -8.35 9.67
CA LYS A 48 12.78 -7.70 10.82
C LYS A 48 12.73 -6.17 10.70
N MET A 49 13.80 -5.57 10.18
CA MET A 49 13.95 -4.12 10.04
C MET A 49 12.89 -3.45 9.15
N VAL A 50 12.22 -4.17 8.23
CA VAL A 50 11.26 -3.54 7.30
C VAL A 50 9.85 -3.40 7.88
N PHE A 51 9.49 -4.14 8.93
CA PHE A 51 8.13 -4.14 9.47
C PHE A 51 7.76 -2.81 10.13
N LYS A 52 8.67 -2.23 10.91
CA LYS A 52 8.42 -0.93 11.56
C LYS A 52 8.20 0.19 10.52
N PRO A 53 9.09 0.42 9.54
CA PRO A 53 8.85 1.39 8.47
C PRO A 53 7.56 1.12 7.69
N ALA A 54 7.28 -0.13 7.32
CA ALA A 54 6.06 -0.48 6.58
C ALA A 54 4.79 -0.14 7.38
N ARG A 55 4.78 -0.41 8.68
CA ARG A 55 3.66 -0.07 9.58
C ARG A 55 3.52 1.44 9.73
N GLU A 56 4.61 2.16 9.93
CA GLU A 56 4.60 3.62 10.06
C GLU A 56 4.10 4.31 8.79
N ASP A 57 4.54 3.84 7.61
CA ASP A 57 4.08 4.38 6.33
C ASP A 57 2.61 4.08 6.07
N ALA A 58 2.15 2.86 6.37
CA ALA A 58 0.73 2.51 6.29
C ALA A 58 -0.13 3.32 7.28
N ALA A 59 0.38 3.62 8.48
CA ALA A 59 -0.32 4.45 9.46
C ALA A 59 -0.49 5.91 9.00
N LYS A 60 0.49 6.47 8.28
CA LYS A 60 0.39 7.83 7.70
C LYS A 60 -0.78 7.95 6.71
N VAL A 61 -1.15 6.87 6.02
CA VAL A 61 -2.26 6.87 5.06
C VAL A 61 -3.61 7.09 5.74
N ILE A 62 -3.77 6.59 6.97
CA ILE A 62 -5.00 6.71 7.77
C ILE A 62 -4.85 7.73 8.91
N THR A 63 -3.96 8.71 8.75
CA THR A 63 -3.81 9.85 9.67
C THR A 63 -4.53 11.08 9.09
N GLY A 64 -5.18 11.86 9.96
CA GLY A 64 -6.00 13.02 9.58
C GLY A 64 -7.47 12.64 9.37
N ARG A 65 -8.30 13.62 9.05
CA ARG A 65 -9.73 13.39 8.84
C ARG A 65 -9.98 12.46 7.63
N PRO A 66 -10.98 11.56 7.70
CA PRO A 66 -11.95 11.38 8.78
C PRO A 66 -11.52 10.32 9.82
N PHE A 67 -10.24 9.94 9.86
CA PHE A 67 -9.73 8.86 10.73
C PHE A 67 -9.34 9.36 12.13
N THR A 68 -8.62 10.49 12.19
CA THR A 68 -8.16 11.15 13.41
C THR A 68 -8.49 12.63 13.35
N ALA A 69 -8.32 13.33 14.48
CA ALA A 69 -8.33 14.79 14.50
C ALA A 69 -7.18 15.37 13.66
N GLY A 70 -7.32 16.62 13.24
CA GLY A 70 -6.33 17.35 12.45
C GLY A 70 -6.81 17.71 11.04
N PRO A 71 -5.87 18.04 10.12
CA PRO A 71 -6.20 18.30 8.73
C PRO A 71 -6.74 17.04 8.03
N ASP A 72 -7.31 17.22 6.84
CA ASP A 72 -7.77 16.11 6.02
C ASP A 72 -6.61 15.16 5.68
N SER A 73 -6.91 13.85 5.72
CA SER A 73 -6.00 12.83 5.19
C SER A 73 -5.71 13.08 3.71
N ILE A 74 -4.59 12.55 3.21
CA ILE A 74 -4.14 12.78 1.81
C ILE A 74 -5.26 12.46 0.80
N VAL A 75 -6.02 11.39 1.02
CA VAL A 75 -7.13 10.98 0.14
C VAL A 75 -8.29 11.97 0.21
N LEU A 76 -8.70 12.35 1.42
CA LEU A 76 -9.83 13.27 1.60
C LEU A 76 -9.50 14.68 1.07
N ALA A 77 -8.29 15.16 1.32
CA ALA A 77 -7.82 16.46 0.85
C ALA A 77 -7.84 16.54 -0.69
N ASP A 78 -7.29 15.52 -1.36
CA ASP A 78 -7.31 15.42 -2.82
C ASP A 78 -8.74 15.33 -3.36
N PHE A 79 -9.57 14.46 -2.79
CA PHE A 79 -10.95 14.29 -3.22
C PHE A 79 -11.76 15.58 -3.09
N ARG A 80 -11.65 16.29 -1.95
CA ARG A 80 -12.29 17.59 -1.73
C ARG A 80 -11.83 18.63 -2.75
N LYS A 81 -10.53 18.72 -3.01
CA LYS A 81 -9.97 19.64 -4.02
C LYS A 81 -10.58 19.38 -5.41
N LYS A 82 -10.65 18.11 -5.82
CA LYS A 82 -11.20 17.71 -7.11
C LYS A 82 -12.71 17.95 -7.21
N VAL A 83 -13.48 17.59 -6.18
CA VAL A 83 -14.94 17.84 -6.14
C VAL A 83 -15.27 19.33 -6.11
N ALA A 84 -14.44 20.15 -5.44
CA ALA A 84 -14.63 21.61 -5.44
C ALA A 84 -14.59 22.19 -6.86
N ALA A 85 -13.72 21.65 -7.73
CA ALA A 85 -13.55 22.08 -9.12
C ALA A 85 -14.62 21.55 -10.09
N LEU A 86 -15.53 20.67 -9.67
CA LEU A 86 -16.59 20.15 -10.53
C LEU A 86 -17.65 21.22 -10.85
N GLU A 87 -18.14 21.24 -12.08
CA GLU A 87 -19.37 21.97 -12.42
C GLU A 87 -20.58 21.13 -12.00
N ALA A 88 -20.98 21.24 -10.74
CA ALA A 88 -22.08 20.49 -10.13
C ALA A 88 -22.76 21.30 -9.00
N PRO A 89 -24.05 21.05 -8.71
CA PRO A 89 -24.76 21.68 -7.59
C PRO A 89 -24.04 21.49 -6.26
N ALA A 90 -24.10 22.51 -5.39
CA ALA A 90 -23.45 22.45 -4.07
C ALA A 90 -23.94 21.27 -3.21
N ALA A 91 -25.23 20.92 -3.32
CA ALA A 91 -25.80 19.76 -2.64
C ALA A 91 -25.17 18.44 -3.11
N ASP A 92 -24.90 18.30 -4.41
CA ASP A 92 -24.26 17.10 -4.96
C ASP A 92 -22.80 17.00 -4.52
N LYS A 93 -22.05 18.11 -4.53
CA LYS A 93 -20.68 18.16 -4.01
C LYS A 93 -20.62 17.78 -2.53
N ALA A 94 -21.52 18.32 -1.72
CA ALA A 94 -21.62 17.99 -0.29
C ALA A 94 -21.93 16.50 -0.08
N LYS A 95 -22.84 15.94 -0.87
CA LYS A 95 -23.15 14.50 -0.83
C LYS A 95 -21.95 13.64 -1.22
N LEU A 96 -21.24 13.97 -2.29
CA LEU A 96 -20.03 13.24 -2.73
C LEU A 96 -18.96 13.22 -1.63
N ILE A 97 -18.75 14.36 -0.97
CA ILE A 97 -17.79 14.47 0.15
C ILE A 97 -18.22 13.58 1.32
N ALA A 98 -19.50 13.61 1.71
CA ALA A 98 -20.02 12.78 2.80
C ALA A 98 -19.90 11.28 2.47
N ASP A 99 -20.22 10.87 1.24
CA ASP A 99 -20.08 9.50 0.78
C ASP A 99 -18.61 9.04 0.79
N ALA A 100 -17.68 9.92 0.40
CA ALA A 100 -16.24 9.64 0.48
C ALA A 100 -15.74 9.50 1.93
N GLU A 101 -16.18 10.38 2.84
CA GLU A 101 -15.85 10.27 4.26
C GLU A 101 -16.37 8.95 4.86
N ALA A 102 -17.58 8.54 4.51
CA ALA A 102 -18.14 7.26 4.94
C ALA A 102 -17.33 6.06 4.40
N ALA A 103 -16.92 6.10 3.13
CA ALA A 103 -16.06 5.06 2.55
C ALA A 103 -14.67 5.02 3.20
N LEU A 104 -14.11 6.18 3.54
CA LEU A 104 -12.83 6.29 4.25
C LEU A 104 -12.93 5.72 5.67
N SER A 105 -13.86 6.20 6.49
CA SER A 105 -14.03 5.75 7.87
C SER A 105 -14.50 4.30 8.00
N GLY A 106 -15.17 3.77 6.97
CA GLY A 106 -15.64 2.39 6.91
C GLY A 106 -14.65 1.44 6.23
N PRO A 107 -14.93 0.98 5.00
CA PRO A 107 -14.16 -0.08 4.34
C PRO A 107 -12.67 0.23 4.20
N PHE A 108 -12.30 1.47 3.88
CA PHE A 108 -10.90 1.84 3.74
C PHE A 108 -10.12 1.65 5.05
N ARG A 109 -10.64 2.19 6.16
CA ARG A 109 -10.04 2.02 7.49
C ARG A 109 -9.93 0.54 7.87
N ARG A 110 -11.00 -0.25 7.66
CA ARG A 110 -10.99 -1.70 7.92
C ARG A 110 -9.94 -2.45 7.09
N GLY A 111 -9.70 -2.02 5.86
CA GLY A 111 -8.63 -2.54 5.01
C GLY A 111 -7.26 -2.36 5.67
N PHE A 112 -6.93 -1.15 6.13
CA PHE A 112 -5.67 -0.90 6.82
C PHE A 112 -5.56 -1.65 8.16
N THR A 113 -6.66 -1.76 8.93
CA THR A 113 -6.68 -2.62 10.13
C THR A 113 -6.34 -4.08 9.80
N THR A 114 -6.82 -4.60 8.68
CA THR A 114 -6.49 -5.96 8.22
C THR A 114 -5.01 -6.11 7.88
N LEU A 115 -4.42 -5.10 7.22
CA LEU A 115 -3.00 -5.07 6.92
C LEU A 115 -2.15 -5.05 8.20
N PHE A 116 -2.48 -4.20 9.18
CA PHE A 116 -1.74 -4.14 10.44
C PHE A 116 -1.79 -5.46 11.21
N ALA A 117 -2.95 -6.10 11.27
CA ALA A 117 -3.06 -7.42 11.88
C ALA A 117 -2.14 -8.45 11.21
N ALA A 118 -2.09 -8.47 9.87
CA ALA A 118 -1.18 -9.36 9.15
C ALA A 118 0.30 -9.04 9.41
N LEU A 119 0.68 -7.76 9.50
CA LEU A 119 2.03 -7.36 9.87
C LEU A 119 2.38 -7.85 11.29
N ASP A 120 1.48 -7.65 12.26
CA ASP A 120 1.69 -8.07 13.66
C ASP A 120 1.77 -9.60 13.82
N GLU A 121 1.00 -10.35 13.02
CA GLU A 121 1.04 -11.82 12.97
C GLU A 121 2.36 -12.35 12.38
N ILE A 122 2.94 -11.65 11.41
CA ILE A 122 4.09 -12.13 10.62
C ILE A 122 5.42 -11.64 11.22
N GLU A 123 5.47 -10.44 11.79
CA GLU A 123 6.69 -9.84 12.32
C GLU A 123 7.47 -10.73 13.33
N PRO A 124 6.81 -11.50 14.22
CA PRO A 124 7.50 -12.42 15.13
C PRO A 124 8.20 -13.60 14.43
N LYS A 125 7.83 -13.90 13.17
CA LYS A 125 8.38 -15.00 12.39
C LYS A 125 9.67 -14.63 11.66
N ALA A 126 10.04 -13.34 11.65
CA ALA A 126 11.27 -12.88 11.02
C ALA A 126 12.49 -13.40 11.79
N LYS A 127 13.45 -14.02 11.07
CA LYS A 127 14.64 -14.65 11.67
C LYS A 127 15.79 -13.68 11.96
N GLY A 128 15.72 -12.45 11.45
CA GLY A 128 16.79 -11.47 11.56
C GLY A 128 16.71 -10.41 10.46
N ASN A 129 17.85 -9.77 10.18
CA ASN A 129 18.01 -8.79 9.10
C ASN A 129 18.86 -9.36 7.96
N ASP A 130 18.54 -10.58 7.55
CA ASP A 130 19.27 -11.27 6.49
C ASP A 130 18.82 -10.83 5.10
N GLY A 131 19.71 -10.98 4.12
CA GLY A 131 19.39 -10.77 2.72
C GLY A 131 18.49 -11.87 2.15
N ALA A 132 18.06 -11.71 0.90
CA ALA A 132 17.17 -12.67 0.22
C ALA A 132 17.73 -14.10 0.17
N TRP A 133 19.06 -14.27 0.29
CA TRP A 133 19.73 -15.56 0.36
C TRP A 133 19.23 -16.47 1.50
N SER A 134 18.69 -15.90 2.59
CA SER A 134 18.20 -16.65 3.75
C SER A 134 16.80 -17.25 3.57
N LEU A 135 16.10 -16.85 2.49
CA LEU A 135 14.76 -17.34 2.15
C LEU A 135 14.85 -18.75 1.53
N PRO A 136 13.74 -19.51 1.55
CA PRO A 136 13.63 -20.73 0.75
C PRO A 136 13.97 -20.45 -0.72
N ASN A 137 14.92 -21.20 -1.28
CA ASN A 137 15.48 -20.97 -2.64
C ASN A 137 16.05 -19.56 -2.88
N GLY A 138 16.58 -18.92 -1.83
CA GLY A 138 17.03 -17.53 -1.85
C GLY A 138 18.12 -17.20 -2.87
N ALA A 139 19.08 -18.10 -3.10
CA ALA A 139 20.13 -17.90 -4.12
C ALA A 139 19.53 -17.84 -5.54
N ALA A 140 18.72 -18.84 -5.91
CA ALA A 140 18.04 -18.86 -7.21
C ALA A 140 17.09 -17.67 -7.39
N TYR A 141 16.41 -17.24 -6.32
CA TYR A 141 15.62 -16.01 -6.33
C TYR A 141 16.50 -14.79 -6.60
N TYR A 142 17.63 -14.65 -5.91
CA TYR A 142 18.53 -13.51 -6.09
C TYR A 142 19.09 -13.46 -7.52
N ASP A 143 19.52 -14.59 -8.08
CA ASP A 143 20.01 -14.67 -9.47
C ASP A 143 18.93 -14.27 -10.48
N ALA A 144 17.70 -14.77 -10.30
CA ALA A 144 16.56 -14.40 -11.15
C ALA A 144 16.22 -12.90 -11.04
N ARG A 145 16.27 -12.34 -9.82
CA ARG A 145 16.05 -10.90 -9.60
C ARG A 145 17.17 -10.07 -10.19
N LEU A 146 18.41 -10.51 -10.10
CA LEU A 146 19.56 -9.83 -10.68
C LEU A 146 19.41 -9.72 -12.20
N ALA A 147 19.14 -10.85 -12.87
CA ALA A 147 18.91 -10.88 -14.31
C ALA A 147 17.74 -9.97 -14.72
N GLN A 148 16.62 -10.03 -13.98
CA GLN A 148 15.44 -9.22 -14.29
C GLN A 148 15.67 -7.70 -14.16
N ASN A 149 16.49 -7.26 -13.19
CA ASN A 149 16.68 -5.82 -12.92
C ASN A 149 17.85 -5.20 -13.70
N THR A 150 18.82 -5.99 -14.14
CA THR A 150 20.04 -5.48 -14.76
C THR A 150 20.21 -5.90 -16.21
N THR A 151 19.45 -6.90 -16.68
CA THR A 151 19.61 -7.55 -18.01
C THR A 151 21.02 -8.10 -18.28
N THR A 152 21.85 -8.20 -17.24
CA THR A 152 23.20 -8.75 -17.33
C THR A 152 23.19 -10.27 -17.24
N GLU A 153 24.21 -10.89 -17.83
CA GLU A 153 24.52 -12.31 -17.65
C GLU A 153 25.57 -12.53 -16.54
N LEU A 154 26.09 -11.45 -15.95
CA LEU A 154 27.07 -11.53 -14.86
C LEU A 154 26.42 -12.10 -13.59
N THR A 155 27.19 -12.92 -12.87
CA THR A 155 26.78 -13.44 -11.56
C THR A 155 26.90 -12.37 -10.47
N ALA A 156 26.24 -12.61 -9.33
CA ALA A 156 26.35 -11.75 -8.15
C ALA A 156 27.82 -11.55 -7.71
N ASP A 157 28.63 -12.61 -7.74
CA ASP A 157 30.04 -12.58 -7.37
C ASP A 157 30.88 -11.75 -8.35
N GLN A 158 30.61 -11.85 -9.66
CA GLN A 158 31.30 -11.05 -10.67
C GLN A 158 30.98 -9.57 -10.50
N ILE A 159 29.72 -9.23 -10.23
CA ILE A 159 29.30 -7.85 -9.96
C ILE A 159 29.96 -7.33 -8.69
N HIS A 160 30.02 -8.14 -7.63
CA HIS A 160 30.68 -7.76 -6.38
C HIS A 160 32.18 -7.50 -6.60
N ALA A 161 32.87 -8.38 -7.34
CA ALA A 161 34.28 -8.21 -7.67
C ALA A 161 34.55 -6.94 -8.48
N ILE A 162 33.69 -6.60 -9.46
CA ILE A 162 33.77 -5.34 -10.20
C ILE A 162 33.60 -4.14 -9.27
N GLY A 163 32.67 -4.20 -8.32
CA GLY A 163 32.40 -3.09 -7.40
C GLY A 163 33.46 -2.88 -6.30
N LEU A 164 34.32 -3.87 -6.05
CA LEU A 164 35.45 -3.76 -5.10
C LEU A 164 36.70 -3.13 -5.73
N ALA A 165 36.83 -3.18 -7.05
CA ALA A 165 37.97 -2.67 -7.81
C ALA A 165 37.89 -1.14 -7.99
#